data_AF-A0A1W9LMY4-F1
#
_entry.id   AF-A0A1W9LMY4-F1
#
_cell.length_a   1.000
_cell.length_b   1.000
_cell.length_c   1.000
_cell.angle_alpha   90.00
_cell.angle_beta   90.00
_cell.angle_gamma   90.00
#
_symmetry.space_group_name_H-M   'P 1'
#
loop_
_entity.id
_entity.type
_entity.pdbx_description
1 polymer ?
#
loop_
_entity_poly.entity_id
_entity_poly.type
_entity_poly.pdbx_seq_one_letter_code
_entity_poly.pdbx_strand_id
1 'polypeptide(L)'
;MFDAICMMGGLGVLVGVGLAAASKVFYVYVDPQIEAVEAALPGANCGGCGFPGCSANAAAIVAGKSSPSSCVAAGEDTALAIGIIMGVSVEAREPDIARPGCYFGVKDADVKYIYDGLSEC
;
A
#
# COMPACT_ATOMS: atom_id res chain seq x y z
N MET A 1 -46.71 -10.61 -7.91
CA MET A 1 -45.96 -9.38 -8.28
C MET A 1 -45.70 -8.52 -7.06
N PHE A 2 -46.75 -8.14 -6.30
CA PHE A 2 -46.62 -7.31 -5.10
C PHE A 2 -45.80 -7.96 -3.98
N ASP A 3 -45.98 -9.26 -3.75
CA ASP A 3 -45.24 -10.00 -2.71
C ASP A 3 -43.73 -9.98 -2.95
N ALA A 4 -43.30 -10.11 -4.21
CA ALA A 4 -41.88 -10.04 -4.57
C ALA A 4 -41.29 -8.65 -4.31
N ILE A 5 -42.07 -7.59 -4.57
CA ILE A 5 -41.68 -6.20 -4.30
C ILE A 5 -41.56 -5.98 -2.78
N CYS A 6 -42.53 -6.44 -1.99
CA CYS A 6 -42.49 -6.31 -0.53
C CYS A 6 -41.32 -7.09 0.09
N MET A 7 -41.05 -8.31 -0.38
CA MET A 7 -39.94 -9.12 0.13
C MET A 7 -38.58 -8.52 -0.19
N MET A 8 -38.34 -8.12 -1.45
CA MET A 8 -37.06 -7.52 -1.84
C MET A 8 -36.87 -6.11 -1.26
N GLY A 9 -37.93 -5.30 -1.22
CA GLY A 9 -37.90 -3.99 -0.60
C GLY A 9 -37.66 -4.06 0.91
N GLY A 10 -38.35 -4.96 1.61
CA GLY A 10 -38.19 -5.17 3.05
C GLY A 10 -36.79 -5.67 3.41
N LEU A 11 -36.26 -6.63 2.64
CA LEU A 11 -34.88 -7.10 2.83
C LEU A 11 -33.86 -5.97 2.59
N GLY A 12 -34.04 -5.18 1.54
CA GLY A 12 -33.18 -4.04 1.24
C GLY A 12 -33.16 -3.01 2.37
N VAL A 13 -34.33 -2.66 2.92
CA VAL A 13 -34.44 -1.75 4.08
C VAL A 13 -33.76 -2.37 5.31
N LEU A 14 -34.01 -3.64 5.60
CA LEU A 14 -33.45 -4.32 6.77
C LEU A 14 -31.91 -4.38 6.70
N VAL A 15 -31.36 -4.82 5.57
CA VAL A 15 -29.90 -4.88 5.38
C VAL A 15 -29.30 -3.48 5.36
N GLY A 16 -29.94 -2.51 4.69
CA GLY A 16 -29.48 -1.13 4.63
C GLY A 16 -29.40 -0.46 6.00
N VAL A 17 -30.43 -0.63 6.83
CA VAL A 17 -30.43 -0.14 8.23
C VAL A 17 -29.35 -0.84 9.04
N GLY A 18 -29.19 -2.16 8.88
CA GLY A 18 -28.13 -2.92 9.53
C GLY A 18 -26.72 -2.41 9.20
N LEU A 19 -26.44 -2.17 7.91
CA LEU A 19 -25.16 -1.62 7.45
C LEU A 19 -24.94 -0.18 7.93
N ALA A 20 -25.97 0.66 7.94
CA ALA A 20 -25.89 2.03 8.44
C ALA A 20 -25.63 2.09 9.96
N ALA A 21 -26.24 1.18 10.73
CA ALA A 21 -25.93 1.04 12.15
C ALA A 21 -24.49 0.56 12.35
N ALA A 22 -24.07 -0.47 11.61
CA ALA A 22 -22.72 -1.00 11.70
C ALA A 22 -21.65 0.05 11.35
N SER A 23 -21.84 0.87 10.31
CA SER A 23 -20.88 1.90 9.92
C SER A 23 -20.68 2.98 10.99
N LYS A 24 -21.72 3.28 11.77
CA LYS A 24 -21.66 4.21 12.90
C LYS A 24 -21.05 3.57 14.15
N VAL A 25 -21.45 2.34 14.47
CA VAL A 25 -20.99 1.63 15.68
C VAL A 25 -19.52 1.23 15.56
N PHE A 26 -19.08 0.79 14.38
CA PHE A 26 -17.70 0.37 14.10
C PHE A 26 -16.89 1.47 13.42
N TYR A 27 -17.30 2.74 13.54
CA TYR A 27 -16.54 3.86 13.01
C TYR A 27 -15.20 3.97 13.75
N VAL A 28 -14.10 3.82 13.02
CA VAL A 28 -12.75 4.05 13.52
C VAL A 28 -12.30 5.41 13.01
N TYR A 29 -11.92 6.30 13.93
CA TYR A 29 -11.36 7.59 13.55
C TYR A 29 -10.01 7.39 12.86
N VAL A 30 -9.86 7.99 11.67
CA VAL A 30 -8.61 8.04 10.93
C VAL A 30 -8.17 9.50 10.89
N ASP A 31 -6.90 9.73 11.19
CA ASP A 31 -6.31 11.07 11.10
C ASP A 31 -6.33 11.53 9.63
N PRO A 32 -6.90 12.71 9.31
CA PRO A 32 -6.97 13.22 7.94
C PRO A 32 -5.60 13.39 7.27
N GLN A 33 -4.52 13.54 8.04
CA GLN A 33 -3.17 13.55 7.48
C GLN A 33 -2.77 12.18 6.95
N ILE A 34 -3.18 11.09 7.60
CA ILE A 34 -2.89 9.72 7.14
C ILE A 34 -3.58 9.48 5.79
N GLU A 35 -4.86 9.86 5.67
CA GLU A 35 -5.60 9.74 4.42
C GLU A 35 -4.97 10.58 3.30
N ALA A 36 -4.54 11.81 3.60
CA ALA A 36 -3.88 12.67 2.63
C ALA A 36 -2.53 12.10 2.15
N VAL A 37 -1.71 11.58 3.06
CA VAL A 37 -0.43 10.94 2.71
C VAL A 37 -0.68 9.64 1.95
N GLU A 38 -1.65 8.82 2.34
CA GLU A 38 -2.01 7.59 1.64
C GLU A 38 -2.49 7.87 0.22
N ALA A 39 -3.29 8.92 0.02
CA ALA A 39 -3.76 9.34 -1.30
C ALA A 39 -2.62 9.84 -2.21
N ALA A 40 -1.53 10.36 -1.63
CA ALA A 40 -0.34 10.73 -2.38
C ALA A 40 0.53 9.53 -2.77
N LEU A 41 0.43 8.41 -2.05
CA LEU A 41 1.19 7.19 -2.34
C LEU A 41 0.61 6.43 -3.56
N PRO A 42 1.43 5.61 -4.24
CA PRO A 42 1.02 4.90 -5.47
C PRO A 42 0.02 3.75 -5.25
N GLY A 43 -0.38 3.44 -4.02
CA GLY A 43 -1.32 2.33 -3.71
C GLY A 43 -0.80 0.92 -4.04
N ALA A 44 0.49 0.76 -4.36
CA ALA A 44 1.06 -0.48 -4.87
C ALA A 44 1.17 -1.62 -3.83
N ASN A 45 1.17 -1.31 -2.53
CA ASN A 45 1.25 -2.29 -1.44
C ASN A 45 2.40 -3.33 -1.58
N CYS A 46 3.54 -2.91 -2.14
CA CYS A 46 4.63 -3.82 -2.52
C CYS A 46 5.59 -4.19 -1.39
N GLY A 47 5.49 -3.55 -0.21
CA GLY A 47 6.37 -3.83 0.93
C GLY A 47 7.80 -3.29 0.82
N GLY A 48 8.19 -2.69 -0.30
CA GLY A 48 9.58 -2.25 -0.53
C GLY A 48 10.09 -1.15 0.42
N CYS A 49 9.18 -0.41 1.06
CA CYS A 49 9.49 0.57 2.11
C CYS A 49 9.63 -0.05 3.52
N GLY A 50 9.48 -1.37 3.67
CA GLY A 50 9.53 -2.07 4.96
C GLY A 50 8.20 -2.12 5.72
N PHE A 51 7.13 -1.55 5.18
CA PHE A 51 5.77 -1.60 5.75
C PHE A 51 4.84 -2.50 4.93
N PRO A 52 3.85 -3.18 5.56
CA PRO A 52 3.01 -4.16 4.88
C PRO A 52 2.09 -3.58 3.79
N GLY A 53 1.92 -2.26 3.73
CA GLY A 53 1.07 -1.59 2.75
C GLY A 53 1.24 -0.07 2.76
N CYS A 54 0.62 0.61 1.80
CA CYS A 54 0.66 2.06 1.65
C CYS A 54 0.01 2.77 2.84
N SER A 55 -1.13 2.29 3.34
CA SER A 55 -1.78 2.82 4.55
C SER A 55 -0.88 2.73 5.79
N ALA A 56 -0.19 1.59 5.96
CA ALA A 56 0.75 1.40 7.06
C ALA A 56 1.98 2.32 6.94
N ASN A 57 2.48 2.55 5.73
CA ASN A 57 3.54 3.53 5.49
C ASN A 57 3.06 4.96 5.76
N ALA A 58 1.87 5.34 5.28
CA ALA A 58 1.29 6.66 5.53
C ALA A 58 1.13 6.94 7.03
N ALA A 59 0.59 5.98 7.78
CA ALA A 59 0.50 6.07 9.23
C ALA A 59 1.87 6.20 9.90
N ALA A 60 2.89 5.50 9.40
CA ALA A 60 4.26 5.60 9.92
C ALA A 60 4.91 6.95 9.60
N ILE A 61 4.65 7.53 8.42
CA ILE A 61 5.12 8.86 8.03
C ILE A 61 4.49 9.91 8.94
N VAL A 62 3.17 9.88 9.11
CA VAL A 62 2.46 10.81 10.00
C VAL A 62 2.92 10.69 11.45
N ALA A 63 3.20 9.47 11.90
CA ALA A 63 3.75 9.21 13.24
C ALA A 63 5.25 9.57 13.38
N GLY A 64 5.92 10.07 12.33
CA GLY A 64 7.35 10.41 12.34
C GLY A 64 8.30 9.20 12.41
N LYS A 65 7.80 7.99 12.16
CA LYS A 65 8.56 6.73 12.17
C LYS A 65 9.14 6.37 10.81
N SER A 66 8.72 7.05 9.75
CA SER A 66 9.14 6.82 8.37
C SER A 66 9.38 8.16 7.68
N SER A 67 10.31 8.18 6.73
CA SER A 67 10.59 9.38 5.92
C SER A 67 9.46 9.64 4.91
N PRO A 68 9.14 10.91 4.60
CA PRO A 68 8.31 11.27 3.44
C PRO A 68 8.80 10.65 2.12
N SER A 69 10.11 10.40 1.99
CA SER A 69 10.76 9.75 0.84
C SER A 69 10.97 8.24 1.00
N SER A 70 10.24 7.58 1.91
CA SER A 70 10.39 6.15 2.21
C SER A 70 9.92 5.20 1.10
N CYS A 71 9.04 5.66 0.21
CA CYS A 71 8.46 4.79 -0.81
C CYS A 71 9.46 4.53 -1.94
N VAL A 72 10.00 3.30 -2.02
CA VAL A 72 10.95 2.90 -3.08
C VAL A 72 10.32 2.81 -4.47
N ALA A 73 8.99 2.75 -4.56
CA ALA A 73 8.24 2.67 -5.80
C ALA A 73 7.79 4.04 -6.32
N ALA A 74 8.05 5.12 -5.58
CA ALA A 74 7.63 6.47 -5.91
C ALA A 74 8.85 7.38 -6.10
N GLY A 75 8.68 8.40 -6.95
CA GLY A 75 9.73 9.39 -7.23
C GLY A 75 9.69 10.59 -6.29
N GLU A 76 10.55 11.56 -6.59
CA GLU A 76 10.68 12.81 -5.85
C GLU A 76 9.36 13.60 -5.76
N ASP A 77 8.56 13.62 -6.83
CA ASP A 77 7.26 14.32 -6.85
C ASP A 77 6.32 13.85 -5.73
N THR A 78 6.27 12.54 -5.49
CA THR A 78 5.47 11.96 -4.40
C THR A 78 6.01 12.34 -3.05
N ALA A 79 7.34 12.29 -2.88
CA ALA A 79 7.98 12.68 -1.63
C ALA A 79 7.72 14.16 -1.33
N LEU A 80 7.84 15.06 -2.31
CA LEU A 80 7.53 16.48 -2.18
C LEU A 80 6.06 16.74 -1.81
N ALA A 81 5.12 16.05 -2.46
CA ALA A 81 3.70 16.15 -2.13
C ALA A 81 3.43 15.76 -0.66
N ILE A 82 4.04 14.66 -0.20
CA ILE A 82 3.96 14.23 1.20
C ILE A 82 4.63 15.24 2.13
N GLY A 83 5.77 15.80 1.74
CA GLY A 83 6.46 16.86 2.47
C GLY A 83 5.59 18.10 2.70
N ILE A 84 4.84 18.54 1.68
CA ILE A 84 3.88 19.64 1.77
C ILE A 84 2.77 19.31 2.78
N ILE A 85 2.22 18.10 2.75
CA ILE A 85 1.17 17.64 3.68
C ILE A 85 1.68 17.61 5.12
N MET A 86 2.92 17.15 5.31
CA MET A 86 3.56 17.02 6.63
C MET A 86 4.18 18.33 7.13
N GLY A 87 4.28 19.36 6.29
CA GLY A 87 4.93 20.63 6.62
C GLY A 87 6.45 20.51 6.84
N VAL A 88 7.09 19.53 6.20
CA VAL A 88 8.54 19.26 6.34
C VAL A 88 9.26 19.43 5.00
N SER A 89 10.51 19.89 5.05
CA SER A 89 11.38 19.91 3.88
C SER A 89 11.82 18.50 3.52
N VAL A 90 11.74 18.15 2.24
CA VAL A 90 12.23 16.87 1.72
C VAL A 90 13.56 17.11 1.04
N GLU A 91 14.60 16.46 1.55
CA GLU A 91 15.90 16.45 0.88
C GLU A 91 15.90 15.39 -0.21
N ALA A 92 16.45 15.74 -1.37
CA ALA A 92 16.65 14.81 -2.46
C ALA A 92 17.61 13.70 -2.01
N ARG A 93 17.16 12.46 -2.12
CA ARG A 93 17.94 11.26 -1.80
C ARG A 93 18.33 10.56 -3.10
N GLU A 94 19.59 10.15 -3.20
CA GLU A 94 20.02 9.30 -4.31
C GLU A 94 19.25 7.97 -4.30
N PRO A 95 18.78 7.49 -5.47
CA PRO A 95 18.03 6.25 -5.54
C PRO A 95 18.91 5.08 -5.12
N ASP A 96 18.38 4.21 -4.25
CA ASP A 96 19.01 2.93 -3.97
C ASP A 96 18.88 2.03 -5.21
N ILE A 97 19.97 1.82 -5.93
CA ILE A 97 19.99 0.94 -7.11
C ILE A 97 20.43 -0.46 -6.69
N ALA A 98 19.48 -1.40 -6.64
CA ALA A 98 19.79 -2.81 -6.51
C ALA A 98 20.48 -3.30 -7.80
N ARG A 99 21.72 -3.77 -7.68
CA ARG A 99 22.45 -4.44 -8.78
C ARG A 99 22.56 -5.93 -8.46
N PRO A 100 22.38 -6.82 -9.45
CA PRO A 100 22.71 -8.22 -9.25
C PRO A 100 24.19 -8.34 -8.89
N GLY A 101 24.49 -9.00 -7.77
CA GLY A 101 25.87 -9.32 -7.38
C GLY A 101 26.49 -10.46 -8.21
N CYS A 102 25.76 -10.97 -9.21
CA CYS A 102 26.25 -11.95 -10.17
C CYS A 102 26.87 -11.19 -11.35
N TYR A 103 28.20 -11.06 -11.32
CA TYR A 103 28.96 -10.35 -12.36
C TYR A 103 29.42 -11.26 -13.51
N PHE A 104 29.21 -12.56 -13.39
CA PHE A 104 29.82 -13.57 -14.26
C PHE A 104 28.78 -14.49 -14.89
N GLY A 105 29.10 -15.04 -16.07
CA GLY A 105 28.19 -15.89 -16.83
C GLY A 105 28.07 -17.29 -16.24
N VAL A 106 27.12 -18.07 -16.75
CA VAL A 106 26.87 -19.47 -16.30
C VAL A 106 28.14 -20.33 -16.31
N LYS A 107 29.07 -20.07 -17.24
CA LYS A 107 30.34 -20.81 -17.37
C LYS A 107 31.29 -20.60 -16.19
N ASP A 108 31.24 -19.42 -15.59
CA ASP A 108 32.14 -18.99 -14.52
C ASP A 108 31.46 -19.10 -13.15
N ALA A 109 30.18 -19.46 -13.12
CA ALA A 109 29.39 -19.58 -11.90
C ALA A 109 29.55 -20.94 -11.23
N ASP A 110 29.75 -20.95 -9.92
CA ASP A 110 29.76 -22.18 -9.12
C ASP A 110 28.37 -22.84 -9.14
N VAL A 111 28.27 -23.98 -9.83
CA VAL A 111 27.03 -24.78 -9.87
C VAL A 111 26.87 -25.52 -8.54
N LYS A 112 25.99 -25.00 -7.67
CA LYS A 112 25.70 -25.64 -6.36
C LYS A 112 24.77 -26.84 -6.49
N TYR A 113 23.85 -26.82 -7.45
CA TYR A 113 22.84 -27.86 -7.64
C TYR A 113 22.46 -27.98 -9.12
N ILE A 114 22.08 -29.19 -9.54
CA ILE A 114 21.46 -29.44 -10.84
C ILE A 114 19.95 -29.53 -10.58
N TYR A 115 19.18 -28.64 -11.18
CA TYR A 115 17.72 -28.64 -11.06
C TYR A 115 17.14 -29.84 -11.83
N ASP A 116 16.41 -30.71 -11.13
CA ASP A 116 15.69 -31.87 -11.67
C ASP A 116 14.20 -31.75 -11.28
N GLY A 117 13.58 -30.63 -11.66
CA GLY A 117 12.16 -30.37 -11.42
C GLY A 117 11.39 -30.28 -12.73
N LEU A 118 10.11 -29.92 -12.63
CA LEU A 118 9.25 -29.74 -13.80
C LEU A 118 9.86 -28.68 -14.74
N SER A 119 9.88 -29.01 -16.03
CA SER A 119 10.43 -28.18 -17.11
C SER A 119 9.50 -27.05 -17.55
N GLU A 120 8.24 -27.07 -17.08
CA GLU A 120 7.19 -26.16 -17.50
C GLU A 120 6.25 -25.90 -16.31
N CYS A 121 5.72 -24.67 -16.25
CA CYS A 121 4.81 -24.18 -15.21
C CYS A 121 3.38 -24.70 -15.39
#